data_AF-A0A843CCB2-F1
#
_entry.id   AF-A0A843CCB2-F1
#
_cell.length_a   1.000
_cell.length_b   1.000
_cell.length_c   1.000
_cell.angle_alpha   90.00
_cell.angle_beta   90.00
_cell.angle_gamma   90.00
#
_symmetry.space_group_name_H-M   'P 1'
#
loop_
_entity.id
_entity.type
_entity.pdbx_description
1 polymer ?
#
loop_
_entity_poly.entity_id
_entity_poly.type
_entity_poly.pdbx_seq_one_letter_code
_entity_poly.pdbx_strand_id
1 'polypeptide(L)'
;MSGKDQSVVSKEALMSTKSGKQIIKQGLFKSKGFRLFNQYKEEAEKQFPNFADRFTDDLLREIKSDPSPNSTQKEFALEVGSTEIILQESEINPIKSKLENRDVLKDRVLRILNSNFVKMTFPVFNALYDASADYSGTTMVI
;
A
#
# COMPACT_ATOMS: atom_id res chain seq x y z
N MET A 1 1.99 -10.65 12.91
CA MET A 1 2.26 -9.20 13.01
C MET A 1 3.55 -9.04 13.77
N SER A 2 4.59 -8.49 13.15
CA SER A 2 5.95 -8.47 13.69
C SER A 2 6.23 -7.09 14.27
N GLY A 3 6.81 -7.01 15.47
CA GLY A 3 6.98 -5.78 16.27
C GLY A 3 7.74 -4.60 15.64
N LYS A 4 8.15 -4.69 14.36
CA LYS A 4 8.57 -3.52 13.56
C LYS A 4 7.39 -2.64 13.12
N ASP A 5 6.16 -3.13 13.23
CA ASP A 5 4.97 -2.54 12.58
C ASP A 5 4.46 -1.22 13.20
N GLN A 6 4.81 -0.88 14.43
CA GLN A 6 4.34 0.35 15.10
C GLN A 6 5.36 1.50 15.08
N SER A 7 6.59 1.28 14.61
CA SER A 7 7.69 2.20 14.93
C SER A 7 7.63 3.53 14.20
N VAL A 8 6.86 3.69 13.12
CA VAL A 8 6.94 4.92 12.27
C VAL A 8 6.05 6.04 12.80
N VAL A 9 4.92 5.66 13.41
CA VAL A 9 3.94 6.56 14.02
C VAL A 9 3.91 6.42 15.54
N SER A 10 4.88 5.70 16.12
CA SER A 10 5.05 5.66 17.58
C SER A 10 5.43 7.04 18.10
N LYS A 11 5.14 7.29 19.37
CA LYS A 11 5.50 8.55 20.04
C LYS A 11 7.00 8.83 19.90
N GLU A 12 7.83 7.79 20.00
CA GLU A 12 9.29 7.85 19.92
C GLU A 12 9.75 8.28 18.53
N ALA A 13 9.17 7.73 17.46
CA ALA A 13 9.51 8.14 16.10
C ALA A 13 8.97 9.52 15.74
N LEU A 14 7.77 9.87 16.20
CA LEU A 14 7.24 11.23 16.00
C LEU A 14 8.10 12.28 16.71
N MET A 15 8.65 11.98 17.89
CA MET A 15 9.57 12.88 18.60
C MET A 15 10.92 13.07 17.90
N SER A 16 11.29 12.19 16.96
CA SER A 16 12.58 12.29 16.25
C SER A 16 12.59 13.35 15.14
N THR A 17 11.42 13.83 14.70
CA THR A 17 11.31 14.79 13.57
C THR A 17 10.59 16.08 13.98
N LYS A 18 10.88 17.19 13.28
CA LYS A 18 10.20 18.48 13.51
C LYS A 18 8.70 18.37 13.28
N SER A 19 8.28 17.72 12.20
CA SER A 19 6.87 17.51 11.86
C SER A 19 6.17 16.58 12.85
N GLY A 20 6.83 15.49 13.29
CA GLY A 20 6.25 14.59 14.29
C GLY A 20 6.05 15.25 15.66
N LYS A 21 6.98 16.12 16.09
CA LYS A 21 6.78 16.96 17.30
C LYS A 21 5.57 17.89 17.18
N GLN A 22 5.32 18.45 15.99
CA GLN A 22 4.13 19.26 15.75
C GLN A 22 2.83 18.44 15.85
N ILE A 23 2.83 17.21 15.31
CA ILE A 23 1.70 16.27 15.44
C ILE A 23 1.39 15.99 16.92
N ILE A 24 2.41 15.71 17.74
CA ILE A 24 2.25 15.48 19.19
C ILE A 24 1.67 16.72 19.88
N LYS A 25 2.18 17.92 19.55
CA LYS A 25 1.68 19.18 20.09
C LYS A 25 0.21 19.38 19.74
N GLN A 26 -0.17 19.15 18.49
CA GLN A 26 -1.56 19.21 18.04
C GLN A 26 -2.47 18.19 18.74
N GLY A 27 -1.92 17.03 19.15
CA GLY A 27 -2.62 16.04 19.95
C GLY A 27 -2.89 16.46 21.39
N LEU A 28 -1.93 17.13 22.04
CA LEU A 28 -2.14 17.73 23.37
C LEU A 28 -3.28 18.76 23.36
N PHE A 29 -3.41 19.52 22.27
CA PHE A 29 -4.51 20.48 22.07
C PHE A 29 -5.80 19.86 21.53
N LYS A 30 -5.87 18.52 21.34
CA LYS A 30 -7.00 17.80 20.74
C LYS A 30 -7.55 18.49 19.48
N SER A 31 -6.66 19.04 18.65
CA SER A 31 -7.04 19.81 17.47
C SER A 31 -7.87 18.97 16.49
N LYS A 32 -8.70 19.62 15.66
CA LYS A 32 -9.49 18.95 14.63
C LYS A 32 -8.62 18.07 13.72
N GLY A 33 -7.47 18.60 13.27
CA GLY A 33 -6.52 17.87 12.43
C GLY A 33 -5.96 16.61 13.09
N PHE A 34 -5.63 16.66 14.38
CA PHE A 34 -5.14 15.47 15.10
C PHE A 34 -6.22 14.39 15.28
N ARG A 35 -7.49 14.79 15.47
CA ARG A 35 -8.60 13.82 15.54
C ARG A 35 -8.80 13.11 14.21
N LEU A 36 -8.83 13.85 13.10
CA LEU A 36 -8.94 13.28 11.76
C LEU A 36 -7.75 12.37 11.44
N PHE A 37 -6.53 12.77 11.80
CA PHE A 37 -5.35 11.92 11.63
C PHE A 37 -5.50 10.56 12.31
N ASN A 38 -5.93 10.52 13.59
CA ASN A 38 -6.11 9.25 14.30
C ASN A 38 -7.26 8.43 13.72
N GLN A 39 -8.37 9.08 13.35
CA GLN A 39 -9.50 8.41 12.70
C GLN A 39 -9.05 7.67 11.44
N TYR A 40 -8.43 8.39 10.49
CA TYR A 40 -7.99 7.80 9.23
C TYR A 40 -6.90 6.76 9.41
N LYS A 41 -6.02 6.92 10.40
CA LYS A 41 -5.04 5.90 10.75
C LYS A 41 -5.73 4.61 11.22
N GLU A 42 -6.67 4.70 12.14
CA GLU A 42 -7.38 3.51 12.67
C GLU A 42 -8.24 2.83 11.61
N GLU A 43 -8.94 3.60 10.78
CA GLU A 43 -9.74 3.07 9.66
C GLU A 43 -8.84 2.38 8.63
N ALA A 44 -7.72 3.02 8.25
CA ALA A 44 -6.72 2.44 7.39
C ALA A 44 -6.19 1.10 7.94
N GLU A 45 -5.81 1.05 9.22
CA GLU A 45 -5.31 -0.17 9.87
C GLU A 45 -6.35 -1.31 9.85
N LYS A 46 -7.64 -0.99 10.01
CA LYS A 46 -8.74 -1.97 9.95
C LYS A 46 -9.03 -2.46 8.53
N GLN A 47 -8.98 -1.57 7.54
CA GLN A 47 -9.32 -1.88 6.15
C GLN A 47 -8.15 -2.50 5.37
N PHE A 48 -6.91 -2.29 5.82
CA PHE A 48 -5.71 -2.74 5.12
C PHE A 48 -5.68 -4.24 4.80
N PRO A 49 -6.08 -5.17 5.69
CA PRO A 49 -6.12 -6.59 5.35
C PRO A 49 -7.07 -6.90 4.19
N ASN A 50 -8.26 -6.27 4.18
CA ASN A 50 -9.24 -6.45 3.11
C ASN A 50 -8.73 -5.85 1.79
N PHE A 51 -8.09 -4.68 1.84
CA PHE A 51 -7.40 -4.11 0.68
C PHE A 51 -6.34 -5.07 0.13
N ALA A 52 -5.48 -5.64 0.97
CA ALA A 52 -4.44 -6.57 0.54
C ALA A 52 -5.01 -7.84 -0.09
N ASP A 53 -6.13 -8.36 0.44
CA ASP A 53 -6.84 -9.50 -0.16
C ASP A 53 -7.42 -9.15 -1.53
N ARG A 54 -8.19 -8.05 -1.66
CA ARG A 54 -8.73 -7.60 -2.94
C ARG A 54 -7.64 -7.38 -3.98
N PHE A 55 -6.58 -6.67 -3.59
CA PHE A 55 -5.44 -6.41 -4.47
C PHE A 55 -4.75 -7.70 -4.93
N THR A 56 -4.62 -8.69 -4.04
CA THR A 56 -4.07 -10.01 -4.39
C THR A 56 -4.95 -10.73 -5.40
N ASP A 57 -6.27 -10.71 -5.22
CA ASP A 57 -7.22 -11.39 -6.10
C ASP A 57 -7.28 -10.74 -7.48
N ASP A 58 -7.26 -9.41 -7.53
CA ASP A 58 -7.19 -8.66 -8.79
C ASP A 58 -5.87 -8.93 -9.52
N LEU A 59 -4.74 -8.89 -8.82
CA LEU A 59 -3.44 -9.18 -9.43
C LEU A 59 -3.34 -10.63 -9.92
N LEU A 60 -3.90 -11.59 -9.19
CA LEU A 60 -3.96 -12.98 -9.60
C LEU A 60 -4.76 -13.16 -10.89
N ARG A 61 -5.86 -12.41 -11.05
CA ARG A 61 -6.66 -12.39 -12.28
C ARG A 61 -5.83 -11.90 -13.45
N GLU A 62 -5.14 -10.77 -13.30
CA GLU A 62 -4.28 -10.19 -14.36
C GLU A 62 -3.16 -11.16 -14.79
N ILE A 63 -2.47 -11.80 -13.83
CA ILE A 63 -1.40 -12.77 -14.11
C ILE A 63 -1.93 -13.96 -14.91
N LYS A 64 -3.12 -14.47 -14.56
CA LYS A 64 -3.74 -15.60 -15.25
C LYS A 64 -4.20 -15.21 -16.66
N SER A 65 -4.74 -14.02 -16.84
CA SER A 65 -5.24 -13.56 -18.14
C SER A 65 -4.15 -13.07 -19.08
N ASP A 66 -2.94 -12.78 -18.60
CA ASP A 66 -1.84 -12.31 -19.44
C ASP A 66 -1.40 -13.39 -20.46
N PRO A 67 -1.63 -13.16 -21.77
CA PRO A 67 -1.26 -14.10 -22.83
C PRO A 67 0.23 -14.04 -23.18
N SER A 68 0.94 -12.98 -22.78
CA SER A 68 2.33 -12.71 -23.17
C SER A 68 3.19 -12.13 -22.03
N PRO A 69 3.40 -12.87 -20.92
CA PRO A 69 4.09 -12.33 -19.73
C PRO A 69 5.51 -11.81 -20.00
N ASN A 70 6.21 -12.41 -20.97
CA ASN A 70 7.54 -11.94 -21.37
C ASN A 70 7.49 -10.55 -22.04
N SER A 71 6.46 -10.26 -22.84
CA SER A 71 6.26 -8.93 -23.44
C SER A 71 5.89 -7.91 -22.37
N THR A 72 4.90 -8.25 -21.53
CA THR A 72 4.40 -7.41 -20.44
C THR A 72 5.54 -6.94 -19.52
N GLN A 73 6.43 -7.85 -19.11
CA GLN A 73 7.58 -7.47 -18.27
C GLN A 73 8.53 -6.49 -18.99
N LYS A 74 8.77 -6.70 -20.29
CA LYS A 74 9.75 -5.92 -21.06
C LYS A 74 9.23 -4.50 -21.28
N GLU A 75 7.93 -4.39 -21.57
CA GLU A 75 7.24 -3.10 -21.66
C GLU A 75 7.33 -2.35 -20.32
N PHE A 76 7.04 -3.02 -19.21
CA PHE A 76 7.19 -2.42 -17.87
C PHE A 76 8.64 -1.97 -17.59
N ALA A 77 9.63 -2.82 -17.89
CA ALA A 77 11.04 -2.50 -17.70
C ALA A 77 11.49 -1.26 -18.51
N LEU A 78 10.97 -1.12 -19.73
CA LEU A 78 11.19 0.06 -20.57
C LEU A 78 10.52 1.31 -19.99
N GLU A 79 9.27 1.19 -19.54
CA GLU A 79 8.51 2.30 -18.92
C GLU A 79 9.22 2.85 -17.69
N VAL A 80 9.72 1.98 -16.80
CA VAL A 80 10.42 2.39 -15.58
C VAL A 80 11.91 2.69 -15.81
N GLY A 81 12.41 2.54 -17.05
CA GLY A 81 13.80 2.81 -17.40
C GLY A 81 14.82 1.89 -16.74
N SER A 82 14.42 0.66 -16.39
CA SER A 82 15.29 -0.32 -15.74
C SER A 82 15.27 -1.65 -16.48
N THR A 83 16.28 -1.91 -17.31
CA THR A 83 16.41 -3.19 -18.01
C THR A 83 16.97 -4.29 -17.13
N GLU A 84 17.54 -3.95 -15.96
CA GLU A 84 18.13 -4.90 -15.00
C GLU A 84 17.08 -5.81 -14.35
N ILE A 85 15.81 -5.40 -14.36
CA ILE A 85 14.70 -6.19 -13.80
C ILE A 85 14.11 -7.20 -14.79
N ILE A 86 14.58 -7.22 -16.05
CA ILE A 86 14.09 -8.15 -17.06
C ILE A 86 14.62 -9.56 -16.77
N LEU A 87 13.70 -10.50 -16.53
CA LEU A 87 14.00 -11.91 -16.36
C LEU A 87 14.35 -12.56 -17.70
N GLN A 88 15.16 -13.61 -17.66
CA GLN A 88 15.41 -14.44 -18.84
C GLN A 88 14.11 -15.14 -19.26
N GLU A 89 13.95 -15.37 -20.56
CA GLU A 89 12.73 -15.99 -21.09
C GLU A 89 12.45 -17.38 -20.51
N SER A 90 13.51 -18.13 -20.20
CA SER A 90 13.42 -19.44 -19.54
C SER A 90 12.87 -19.38 -18.11
N GLU A 91 12.93 -18.21 -17.45
CA GLU A 91 12.46 -18.02 -16.07
C GLU A 91 10.97 -17.63 -15.99
N ILE A 92 10.39 -17.16 -17.09
CA ILE A 92 9.04 -16.58 -17.14
C ILE A 92 7.96 -17.59 -16.74
N ASN A 93 7.88 -18.73 -17.44
CA ASN A 93 6.85 -19.73 -17.17
C ASN A 93 6.97 -20.32 -15.75
N PRO A 94 8.17 -20.70 -15.27
CA PRO A 94 8.34 -21.13 -13.88
C PRO A 94 7.89 -20.10 -12.84
N ILE A 95 8.13 -18.81 -13.08
CA ILE A 95 7.72 -17.74 -12.16
C ILE A 95 6.21 -17.51 -12.24
N LYS A 96 5.63 -17.45 -13.45
CA LYS A 96 4.17 -17.34 -13.63
C LYS A 96 3.43 -18.46 -12.90
N SER A 97 3.81 -19.72 -13.10
CA SER A 97 3.19 -20.85 -12.40
C SER A 97 3.27 -20.74 -10.87
N LYS A 98 4.35 -20.16 -10.33
CA LYS A 98 4.46 -19.91 -8.88
C LYS A 98 3.53 -18.79 -8.41
N LEU A 99 3.42 -17.72 -9.19
CA LEU A 99 2.58 -16.56 -8.86
C LEU A 99 1.08 -16.83 -9.07
N GLU A 100 0.71 -17.85 -9.83
CA GLU A 100 -0.68 -18.33 -9.93
C GLU A 100 -1.18 -19.01 -8.64
N ASN A 101 -0.29 -19.35 -7.72
CA ASN A 101 -0.67 -19.77 -6.37
C ASN A 101 -0.98 -18.53 -5.51
N ARG A 102 -2.25 -18.40 -5.10
CA ARG A 102 -2.75 -17.25 -4.34
C ARG A 102 -1.97 -16.99 -3.05
N ASP A 103 -1.59 -18.03 -2.30
CA ASP A 103 -0.89 -17.86 -1.03
C ASP A 103 0.54 -17.35 -1.23
N VAL A 104 1.22 -17.86 -2.26
CA VAL A 104 2.54 -17.38 -2.67
C VAL A 104 2.46 -15.92 -3.10
N LEU A 105 1.47 -15.56 -3.93
CA LEU A 105 1.26 -14.19 -4.37
C LEU A 105 0.93 -13.27 -3.20
N LYS A 106 0.03 -13.69 -2.29
CA LYS A 106 -0.36 -12.93 -1.09
C LYS A 106 0.85 -12.64 -0.19
N ASP A 107 1.73 -13.61 0.04
CA ASP A 107 2.96 -13.38 0.79
C ASP A 107 3.84 -12.30 0.14
N ARG A 108 3.99 -12.32 -1.20
CA ARG A 108 4.76 -11.29 -1.92
C ARG A 108 4.10 -9.92 -1.84
N VAL A 109 2.79 -9.84 -2.08
CA VAL A 109 1.99 -8.60 -1.94
C VAL A 109 2.16 -8.03 -0.54
N LEU A 110 1.98 -8.83 0.51
CA LEU A 110 2.12 -8.38 1.89
C LEU A 110 3.53 -7.87 2.21
N ARG A 111 4.58 -8.47 1.64
CA ARG A 111 5.96 -7.97 1.82
C ARG A 111 6.18 -6.60 1.18
N ILE A 112 5.64 -6.39 -0.03
CA ILE A 112 5.70 -5.10 -0.73
C ILE A 112 4.91 -4.04 0.04
N LEU A 113 3.69 -4.38 0.45
CA LEU A 113 2.80 -3.51 1.21
C LEU A 113 3.32 -3.22 2.63
N ASN A 114 4.18 -4.08 3.17
CA ASN A 114 4.84 -3.87 4.46
C ASN A 114 6.02 -2.88 4.37
N SER A 115 5.83 -1.75 3.67
CA SER A 115 6.80 -0.66 3.60
C SER A 115 6.35 0.54 4.43
N ASN A 116 7.30 1.29 4.98
CA ASN A 116 7.00 2.52 5.72
C ASN A 116 6.30 3.55 4.84
N PHE A 117 6.61 3.57 3.54
CA PHE A 117 5.95 4.45 2.58
C PHE A 117 4.45 4.16 2.52
N VAL A 118 4.07 2.91 2.24
CA VAL A 118 2.65 2.51 2.14
C VAL A 118 1.90 2.76 3.44
N LYS A 119 2.50 2.38 4.58
CA LYS A 119 1.88 2.57 5.90
C LYS A 119 1.62 4.04 6.24
N MET A 120 2.48 4.95 5.80
CA MET A 120 2.31 6.38 6.05
C MET A 120 1.37 7.04 5.04
N THR A 121 1.34 6.57 3.79
CA THR A 121 0.54 7.20 2.73
C THR A 121 -0.89 6.70 2.67
N PHE A 122 -1.15 5.44 3.03
CA PHE A 122 -2.50 4.85 2.93
C PHE A 122 -3.57 5.61 3.74
N PRO A 123 -3.34 6.01 5.01
CA PRO A 123 -4.29 6.85 5.74
C PRO A 123 -4.51 8.23 5.10
N VAL A 124 -3.46 8.82 4.51
CA VAL A 124 -3.54 10.12 3.85
C VAL A 124 -4.35 10.03 2.56
N PHE A 125 -4.18 8.96 1.79
CA PHE A 125 -4.97 8.71 0.59
C PHE A 125 -6.45 8.58 0.90
N ASN A 126 -6.83 7.84 1.94
CA ASN A 126 -8.23 7.74 2.37
C ASN A 126 -8.80 9.12 2.75
N ALA A 127 -8.04 9.93 3.49
CA ALA A 127 -8.46 11.27 3.87
C ALA A 127 -8.67 12.20 2.66
N LEU A 128 -7.79 12.12 1.64
CA LEU A 128 -7.91 12.90 0.41
C LEU A 128 -9.10 12.43 -0.44
N TYR A 129 -9.32 11.12 -0.49
CA TYR A 129 -10.44 10.53 -1.20
C TYR A 129 -11.78 10.97 -0.61
N ASP A 130 -11.95 10.86 0.71
CA ASP A 130 -13.15 11.33 1.40
C ASP A 130 -13.39 12.83 1.20
N ALA A 131 -12.35 13.66 1.31
CA ALA A 131 -12.46 15.09 1.07
C ALA A 131 -12.90 15.41 -0.38
N SER A 132 -12.42 14.63 -1.35
CA SER A 132 -12.85 14.75 -2.76
C SER A 132 -14.29 14.27 -2.97
N ALA A 133 -14.69 13.19 -2.30
CA ALA A 133 -16.04 12.65 -2.32
C ALA A 133 -17.05 13.66 -1.74
N ASP A 134 -16.72 14.25 -0.59
CA ASP A 134 -17.49 15.33 0.05
C ASP A 134 -17.61 16.56 -0.87
N TYR A 135 -16.50 16.99 -1.48
CA TYR A 135 -16.49 18.13 -2.39
C TYR A 135 -17.35 17.89 -3.64
N SER A 136 -17.34 16.67 -4.17
CA SER A 136 -18.10 16.28 -5.36
C SER A 136 -19.55 15.88 -5.07
N GLY A 137 -19.97 15.82 -3.80
CA GLY A 137 -21.31 15.38 -3.40
C GLY A 137 -21.57 13.88 -3.63
N THR A 138 -20.51 13.09 -3.81
CA THR A 138 -20.60 11.65 -4.08
C THR A 138 -20.34 10.87 -2.80
N THR A 139 -21.39 10.49 -2.07
CA THR A 139 -21.23 9.58 -0.92
C THR A 139 -21.11 8.14 -1.42
N MET A 140 -19.90 7.59 -1.50
CA MET A 140 -19.66 6.18 -1.81
C MET A 140 -18.84 5.54 -0.70
N VAL A 141 -19.37 4.45 -0.13
CA VAL A 141 -18.75 3.66 0.94
C VAL A 141 -17.62 2.81 0.36
N ILE A 142 -16.41 2.90 0.93
CA ILE A 142 -15.21 2.14 0.54
C ILE A 142 -15.30 0.66 0.96
#